data_AF-A0AA41N7S7-F1
#
_entry.id   AF-A0AA41N7S7-F1
#
_cell.length_a   1.000
_cell.length_b   1.000
_cell.length_c   1.000
_cell.angle_alpha   90.00
_cell.angle_beta   90.00
_cell.angle_gamma   90.00
#
_symmetry.space_group_name_H-M   'P 1'
#
loop_
_entity.id
_entity.type
_entity.pdbx_description
1 polymer ?
#
loop_
_entity_poly.entity_id
_entity_poly.type
_entity_poly.pdbx_seq_one_letter_code
_entity_poly.pdbx_strand_id
1 'polypeptide(L)'
;MSAYAVFVETCREEHKRNPEVPGSFAEFSKKCSERWKTMSGKEKSKFDEMAKADKKYLEPVYFYIYTLFGLQAVYVTALYITSWLLSGTWLSGLLAAFWYVTNRIDTTRVEFTIPLRENWALPFFAIQIAAITYFLRPNLQSLSERLTLLAIFISTFLFSLTWQFNQFMMLMQAVVLFILDSLDMLPAVKATWLYGIQITGLLLVCVLQFFNSMILGSLLISFNLSVLIARKLQKILNLKSDEHIFKFLKAKFGFGATRDFDANLYLCEEAFGLLPFNTFERLSDTLLFYAYIFVLSITVIAALVVAFQNLRMKYLWTSHMCVFASFGLCSPEIWELLLKLVHLYNPKRFWPGMMDELSELREFYDPDTVELMNWIK
;
A
#
# COMPACT_ATOMS: atom_id res chain seq x y z
N MET A 1 -31.72 -14.40 19.96
CA MET A 1 -31.70 -15.22 21.20
C MET A 1 -32.83 -16.26 21.18
N SER A 2 -32.87 -17.24 22.10
CA SER A 2 -34.06 -18.12 22.26
C SER A 2 -35.14 -17.40 23.06
N ALA A 3 -36.41 -17.81 22.95
CA ALA A 3 -37.51 -17.19 23.70
C ALA A 3 -37.31 -17.24 25.22
N TYR A 4 -36.71 -18.33 25.73
CA TYR A 4 -36.35 -18.43 27.14
C TYR A 4 -35.26 -17.42 27.53
N ALA A 5 -34.26 -17.17 26.67
CA ALA A 5 -33.22 -16.19 26.95
C ALA A 5 -33.80 -14.76 27.02
N VAL A 6 -34.70 -14.39 26.10
CA VAL A 6 -35.41 -13.10 26.13
C VAL A 6 -36.27 -12.96 27.40
N PHE A 7 -36.89 -14.06 27.84
CA PHE A 7 -37.63 -14.10 29.10
C PHE A 7 -36.74 -13.91 30.34
N VAL A 8 -35.56 -14.55 30.38
CA VAL A 8 -34.61 -14.37 31.48
C VAL A 8 -34.07 -12.94 31.53
N GLU A 9 -33.84 -12.33 30.36
CA GLU A 9 -33.40 -10.94 30.26
C GLU A 9 -34.46 -9.95 30.75
N THR A 10 -35.73 -10.14 30.37
CA THR A 10 -36.84 -9.35 30.91
C THR A 10 -37.01 -9.52 32.41
N CYS A 11 -36.88 -10.74 32.96
CA CYS A 11 -36.86 -10.96 34.41
C CYS A 11 -35.69 -10.24 35.10
N ARG A 12 -34.53 -10.17 34.43
CA ARG A 12 -33.35 -9.47 34.96
C ARG A 12 -33.56 -7.96 35.00
N GLU A 13 -34.18 -7.39 33.96
CA GLU A 13 -34.54 -5.96 33.91
C GLU A 13 -35.62 -5.61 34.94
N GLU A 14 -36.62 -6.48 35.14
CA GLU A 14 -37.61 -6.34 36.24
C GLU A 14 -36.91 -6.31 37.61
N HIS A 15 -35.96 -7.22 37.83
CA HIS A 15 -35.22 -7.30 39.09
C HIS A 15 -34.28 -6.10 39.32
N LYS A 16 -33.67 -5.55 38.26
CA LYS A 16 -32.87 -4.31 38.36
C LYS A 16 -33.73 -3.10 38.73
N ARG A 17 -34.98 -3.04 38.26
CA ARG A 17 -35.91 -1.94 38.55
C ARG A 17 -36.48 -2.00 39.95
N ASN A 18 -36.67 -3.22 40.49
CA ASN A 18 -37.16 -3.43 41.84
C ASN A 18 -36.23 -4.40 42.60
N PRO A 19 -35.12 -3.89 43.17
CA PRO A 19 -34.15 -4.70 43.91
C PRO A 19 -34.68 -5.03 45.31
N GLU A 20 -35.81 -5.75 45.40
CA GLU A 20 -36.45 -6.05 46.68
C GLU A 20 -35.70 -7.15 47.48
N VAL A 21 -34.71 -7.84 46.90
CA VAL A 21 -33.88 -8.85 47.61
C VAL A 21 -32.49 -8.97 46.98
N PRO A 22 -31.37 -8.97 47.74
CA PRO A 22 -30.06 -9.38 47.24
C PRO A 22 -30.05 -10.90 47.06
N GLY A 23 -30.52 -11.37 45.90
CA GLY A 23 -30.56 -12.79 45.55
C GLY A 23 -29.23 -13.27 44.95
N SER A 24 -28.75 -14.43 45.40
CA SER A 24 -27.72 -15.19 44.69
C SER A 24 -28.18 -15.48 43.25
N PHE A 25 -27.27 -15.45 42.27
CA PHE A 25 -27.58 -15.78 40.87
C PHE A 25 -28.30 -17.12 40.72
N ALA A 26 -27.96 -18.10 41.58
CA ALA A 26 -28.58 -19.42 41.57
C ALA A 26 -30.08 -19.38 41.94
N GLU A 27 -30.44 -18.53 42.90
CA GLU A 27 -31.82 -18.38 43.36
C GLU A 27 -32.68 -17.63 42.33
N PHE A 28 -32.12 -16.57 41.73
CA PHE A 28 -32.73 -15.86 40.61
C PHE A 28 -32.99 -16.80 39.41
N SER A 29 -31.98 -17.58 39.02
CA SER A 29 -32.09 -18.53 37.92
C SER A 29 -33.17 -19.60 38.16
N LYS A 30 -33.24 -20.13 39.39
CA LYS A 30 -34.25 -21.12 39.79
C LYS A 30 -35.67 -20.53 39.72
N LYS A 31 -35.87 -19.32 40.26
CA LYS A 31 -37.15 -18.61 40.24
C LYS A 31 -37.62 -18.29 38.81
N CYS A 32 -36.71 -17.86 37.92
CA CYS A 32 -37.01 -17.68 36.50
C CYS A 32 -37.40 -18.99 35.83
N SER A 33 -36.69 -20.09 36.09
CA SER A 33 -37.00 -21.40 35.50
C SER A 33 -38.38 -21.91 35.92
N GLU A 34 -38.73 -21.79 37.21
CA GLU A 34 -40.05 -22.16 37.74
C GLU A 34 -41.15 -21.31 37.10
N ARG A 35 -40.98 -19.98 37.03
CA ARG A 35 -41.92 -19.06 36.38
C ARG A 35 -42.14 -19.39 34.90
N TRP A 36 -41.08 -19.79 34.19
CA TRP A 36 -41.19 -20.21 32.79
C TRP A 36 -41.97 -21.54 32.65
N LYS A 37 -41.80 -22.49 33.57
CA LYS A 37 -42.53 -23.76 33.53
C LYS A 37 -44.03 -23.57 33.76
N THR A 38 -44.42 -22.70 34.69
CA THR A 38 -45.83 -22.42 35.03
C THR A 38 -46.55 -21.51 34.03
N MET A 39 -45.80 -20.83 33.16
CA MET A 39 -46.34 -19.87 32.21
C MET A 39 -47.14 -20.53 31.08
N SER A 40 -48.25 -19.90 30.69
CA SER A 40 -49.14 -20.39 29.65
C SER A 40 -48.51 -20.30 28.24
N GLY A 41 -49.00 -21.10 27.30
CA GLY A 41 -48.52 -21.07 25.91
C GLY A 41 -48.69 -19.70 25.23
N LYS A 42 -49.76 -18.97 25.57
CA LYS A 42 -50.05 -17.62 25.03
C LYS A 42 -49.09 -16.54 25.56
N GLU A 43 -48.55 -16.73 26.75
CA GLU A 43 -47.53 -15.84 27.30
C GLU A 43 -46.14 -16.18 26.74
N LYS A 44 -45.83 -17.48 26.59
CA LYS A 44 -44.60 -17.94 25.92
C LYS A 44 -44.51 -17.48 24.47
N SER A 45 -45.63 -17.49 23.74
CA SER A 45 -45.67 -17.03 22.35
C SER A 45 -45.27 -15.55 22.19
N LYS A 46 -45.52 -14.70 23.20
CA LYS A 46 -45.04 -13.31 23.19
C LYS A 46 -43.52 -13.25 23.21
N PHE A 47 -42.86 -14.08 24.03
CA PHE A 47 -41.40 -14.15 24.07
C PHE A 47 -40.83 -14.79 22.80
N ASP A 48 -41.55 -15.73 22.17
CA ASP A 48 -41.19 -16.25 20.85
C ASP A 48 -41.23 -15.15 19.77
N GLU A 49 -42.26 -14.31 19.77
CA GLU A 49 -42.37 -13.16 18.86
C GLU A 49 -41.27 -12.13 19.12
N MET A 50 -41.00 -11.80 20.39
CA MET A 50 -39.89 -10.91 20.75
C MET A 50 -38.53 -11.47 20.31
N ALA A 51 -38.29 -12.77 20.50
CA ALA A 51 -37.07 -13.43 20.05
C ALA A 51 -36.93 -13.44 18.52
N LYS A 52 -38.04 -13.60 17.79
CA LYS A 52 -38.07 -13.48 16.33
C LYS A 52 -37.80 -12.05 15.87
N ALA A 53 -38.37 -11.06 16.54
CA ALA A 53 -38.15 -9.64 16.24
C ALA A 53 -36.69 -9.23 16.50
N ASP A 54 -36.12 -9.64 17.64
CA ASP A 54 -34.71 -9.44 17.98
C ASP A 54 -33.77 -10.12 16.97
N LYS A 55 -34.06 -11.36 16.56
CA LYS A 55 -33.31 -12.05 15.51
C LYS A 55 -33.35 -11.27 14.18
N LYS A 56 -34.53 -10.79 13.78
CA LYS A 56 -34.72 -9.98 12.56
C LYS A 56 -33.94 -8.66 12.62
N TYR A 57 -33.81 -8.07 13.81
CA TYR A 57 -33.03 -6.86 14.02
C TYR A 57 -31.52 -7.11 13.95
N LEU A 58 -31.04 -8.24 14.48
CA LEU A 58 -29.61 -8.58 14.50
C LEU A 58 -29.08 -9.15 13.17
N GLU A 59 -29.94 -9.70 12.32
CA GLU A 59 -29.54 -10.34 11.06
C GLU A 59 -28.76 -9.39 10.10
N PRO A 60 -29.19 -8.14 9.86
CA PRO A 60 -28.39 -7.17 9.10
C PRO A 60 -27.03 -6.83 9.76
N VAL A 61 -26.99 -6.81 11.10
CA VAL A 61 -25.77 -6.51 11.86
C VAL A 61 -24.76 -7.64 11.68
N TYR A 62 -25.19 -8.90 11.78
CA TYR A 62 -24.31 -10.05 11.53
C TYR A 62 -23.85 -10.11 10.08
N PHE A 63 -24.74 -9.85 9.12
CA PHE A 63 -24.36 -9.76 7.71
C PHE A 63 -23.24 -8.72 7.49
N TYR A 64 -23.38 -7.54 8.10
CA TYR A 64 -22.36 -6.49 8.04
C TYR A 64 -21.02 -6.94 8.65
N ILE A 65 -21.05 -7.52 9.85
CA ILE A 65 -19.87 -7.99 10.58
C ILE A 65 -19.15 -9.09 9.79
N TYR A 66 -19.87 -10.10 9.31
CA TYR A 66 -19.27 -11.20 8.55
C TYR A 66 -18.68 -10.73 7.21
N THR A 67 -19.35 -9.79 6.53
CA THR A 67 -18.83 -9.21 5.29
C THR A 67 -17.51 -8.50 5.54
N LEU A 68 -17.42 -7.72 6.63
CA LEU A 68 -16.18 -7.05 7.01
C LEU A 68 -15.05 -8.02 7.35
N PHE A 69 -15.32 -9.07 8.12
CA PHE A 69 -14.30 -10.09 8.41
C PHE A 69 -13.83 -10.82 7.15
N GLY A 70 -14.74 -11.15 6.23
CA GLY A 70 -14.38 -11.69 4.93
C GLY A 70 -13.49 -10.74 4.13
N LEU A 71 -13.81 -9.44 4.17
CA LEU A 71 -13.02 -8.42 3.50
C LEU A 71 -11.61 -8.23 4.11
N GLN A 72 -11.45 -8.46 5.42
CA GLN A 72 -10.13 -8.51 6.06
C GLN A 72 -9.29 -9.70 5.57
N ALA A 73 -9.90 -10.86 5.33
CA ALA A 73 -9.17 -11.99 4.74
C ALA A 73 -8.69 -11.65 3.31
N VAL A 74 -9.54 -10.96 2.54
CA VAL A 74 -9.17 -10.44 1.21
C VAL A 74 -8.01 -9.44 1.31
N TYR A 75 -8.01 -8.58 2.33
CA TYR A 75 -6.93 -7.62 2.57
C TYR A 75 -5.58 -8.31 2.79
N VAL A 76 -5.51 -9.27 3.71
CA VAL A 76 -4.28 -10.05 3.98
C VAL A 76 -3.84 -10.81 2.75
N THR A 77 -4.78 -11.37 1.99
CA THR A 77 -4.48 -12.06 0.73
C THR A 77 -3.86 -11.11 -0.30
N ALA A 78 -4.38 -9.88 -0.43
CA ALA A 78 -3.81 -8.88 -1.32
C ALA A 78 -2.40 -8.44 -0.89
N LEU A 79 -2.15 -8.31 0.42
CA LEU A 79 -0.79 -8.02 0.95
C LEU A 79 0.17 -9.18 0.67
N TYR A 80 -0.27 -10.42 0.87
CA TYR A 80 0.47 -11.64 0.54
C TYR A 80 0.87 -11.64 -0.95
N ILE A 81 -0.09 -11.42 -1.85
CA ILE A 81 0.14 -11.37 -3.30
C ILE A 81 1.11 -10.24 -3.65
N THR A 82 0.92 -9.04 -3.06
CA THR A 82 1.82 -7.90 -3.32
C THR A 82 3.26 -8.22 -2.95
N SER A 83 3.49 -8.77 -1.77
CA SER A 83 4.82 -9.13 -1.29
C SER A 83 5.47 -10.25 -2.13
N TRP A 84 4.69 -11.25 -2.54
CA TRP A 84 5.15 -12.28 -3.46
C TRP A 84 5.51 -11.68 -4.82
N LEU A 85 4.67 -10.81 -5.38
CA LEU A 85 4.92 -10.16 -6.66
C LEU A 85 6.18 -9.27 -6.63
N LEU A 86 6.53 -8.68 -5.50
CA LEU A 86 7.74 -7.86 -5.38
C LEU A 86 9.01 -8.72 -5.23
N SER A 87 8.98 -9.76 -4.41
CA SER A 87 10.16 -10.58 -4.08
C SER A 87 10.40 -11.77 -5.02
N GLY A 88 9.40 -12.16 -5.80
CA GLY A 88 9.42 -13.40 -6.59
C GLY A 88 9.23 -14.69 -5.77
N THR A 89 9.13 -14.61 -4.43
CA THR A 89 9.03 -15.78 -3.55
C THR A 89 7.72 -15.80 -2.76
N TRP A 90 7.10 -16.98 -2.67
CA TRP A 90 5.88 -17.18 -1.86
C TRP A 90 6.15 -17.00 -0.36
N LEU A 91 7.39 -17.27 0.07
CA LEU A 91 7.83 -17.13 1.46
C LEU A 91 7.71 -15.68 1.95
N SER A 92 8.05 -14.70 1.10
CA SER A 92 7.88 -13.27 1.40
C SER A 92 6.40 -12.92 1.67
N GLY A 93 5.49 -13.49 0.90
CA GLY A 93 4.05 -13.35 1.11
C GLY A 93 3.62 -13.89 2.46
N LEU A 94 4.06 -15.11 2.81
CA LEU A 94 3.72 -15.71 4.11
C LEU A 94 4.27 -14.89 5.27
N LEU A 95 5.49 -14.38 5.14
CA LEU A 95 6.10 -13.54 6.17
C LEU A 95 5.33 -12.22 6.35
N ALA A 96 4.88 -11.60 5.25
CA ALA A 96 4.01 -10.42 5.31
C ALA A 96 2.70 -10.72 6.05
N ALA A 97 2.05 -11.84 5.73
CA ALA A 97 0.80 -12.26 6.38
C ALA A 97 1.01 -12.58 7.88
N PHE A 98 2.11 -13.26 8.22
CA PHE A 98 2.47 -13.57 9.61
C PHE A 98 2.69 -12.29 10.43
N TRP A 99 3.44 -11.32 9.90
CA TRP A 99 3.65 -10.04 10.57
C TRP A 99 2.38 -9.19 10.66
N TYR A 100 1.52 -9.25 9.65
CA TYR A 100 0.23 -8.61 9.70
C TYR A 100 -0.63 -9.15 10.86
N VAL A 101 -0.68 -10.48 11.02
CA VAL A 101 -1.49 -11.15 12.05
C VAL A 101 -0.90 -10.93 13.46
N THR A 102 0.42 -11.03 13.61
CA THR A 102 1.09 -10.80 14.91
C THR A 102 0.97 -9.35 15.38
N ASN A 103 0.98 -8.39 14.45
CA ASN A 103 0.82 -6.96 14.74
C ASN A 103 -0.61 -6.45 14.50
N ARG A 104 -1.63 -7.32 14.63
CA ARG A 104 -3.04 -7.00 14.30
C ARG A 104 -3.58 -5.73 14.94
N ILE A 105 -3.12 -5.40 16.15
CA ILE A 105 -3.53 -4.22 16.94
C ILE A 105 -3.16 -2.92 16.20
N ASP A 106 -2.07 -2.96 15.44
CA ASP A 106 -1.49 -1.81 14.75
C ASP A 106 -1.80 -1.80 13.25
N THR A 107 -2.18 -2.95 12.68
CA THR A 107 -2.54 -3.09 11.26
C THR A 107 -4.03 -2.89 10.98
N THR A 108 -4.93 -3.20 11.92
CA THR A 108 -6.38 -3.06 11.71
C THR A 108 -7.13 -2.61 12.97
N ARG A 109 -8.22 -1.86 12.78
CA ARG A 109 -9.13 -1.42 13.86
C ARG A 109 -10.41 -2.26 13.94
N VAL A 110 -10.55 -3.30 13.13
CA VAL A 110 -11.81 -4.07 13.02
C VAL A 110 -12.28 -4.62 14.37
N GLU A 111 -11.37 -4.97 15.28
CA GLU A 111 -11.71 -5.46 16.62
C GLU A 111 -12.35 -4.40 17.53
N PHE A 112 -11.99 -3.12 17.37
CA PHE A 112 -12.40 -2.04 18.27
C PHE A 112 -13.51 -1.15 17.68
N THR A 113 -13.48 -0.90 16.38
CA THR A 113 -14.44 -0.03 15.69
C THR A 113 -14.86 -0.68 14.37
N ILE A 114 -15.76 -1.66 14.46
CA ILE A 114 -16.25 -2.42 13.31
C ILE A 114 -16.86 -1.51 12.22
N PRO A 115 -17.78 -0.56 12.52
CA PRO A 115 -18.54 0.15 11.48
C PRO A 115 -17.76 1.28 10.78
N LEU A 116 -16.43 1.28 10.89
CA LEU A 116 -15.58 2.31 10.31
C LEU A 116 -15.41 2.12 8.80
N ARG A 117 -15.46 3.22 8.02
CA ARG A 117 -15.39 3.18 6.55
C ARG A 117 -14.05 2.67 6.03
N GLU A 118 -12.97 2.93 6.76
CA GLU A 118 -11.62 2.46 6.44
C GLU A 118 -11.56 0.93 6.37
N ASN A 119 -12.32 0.23 7.22
CA ASN A 119 -12.35 -1.23 7.22
C ASN A 119 -12.93 -1.80 5.91
N TRP A 120 -13.76 -1.01 5.21
CA TRP A 120 -14.25 -1.32 3.87
C TRP A 120 -13.27 -0.93 2.78
N ALA A 121 -12.61 0.22 2.91
CA ALA A 121 -11.81 0.80 1.84
C ALA A 121 -10.41 0.19 1.70
N LEU A 122 -9.70 -0.02 2.82
CA LEU A 122 -8.30 -0.50 2.81
C LEU A 122 -8.10 -1.84 2.07
N PRO A 123 -9.02 -2.82 2.16
CA PRO A 123 -8.92 -4.06 1.40
C PRO A 123 -8.95 -3.82 -0.12
N PHE A 124 -9.85 -2.96 -0.60
CA PHE A 124 -9.89 -2.58 -2.02
C PHE A 124 -8.63 -1.83 -2.45
N PHE A 125 -8.10 -0.98 -1.57
CA PHE A 125 -6.82 -0.30 -1.82
C PHE A 125 -5.65 -1.30 -1.97
N ALA A 126 -5.57 -2.33 -1.12
CA ALA A 126 -4.52 -3.34 -1.29
C ALA A 126 -4.69 -4.18 -2.54
N ILE A 127 -5.92 -4.52 -2.93
CA ILE A 127 -6.18 -5.18 -4.22
C ILE A 127 -5.68 -4.29 -5.35
N GLN A 128 -5.97 -2.98 -5.29
CA GLN A 128 -5.51 -2.02 -6.28
C GLN A 128 -3.98 -1.99 -6.36
N ILE A 129 -3.28 -1.92 -5.22
CA ILE A 129 -1.81 -1.97 -5.18
C ILE A 129 -1.29 -3.27 -5.78
N ALA A 130 -1.81 -4.43 -5.38
CA ALA A 130 -1.42 -5.72 -5.93
C ALA A 130 -1.62 -5.80 -7.45
N ALA A 131 -2.76 -5.31 -7.94
CA ALA A 131 -3.08 -5.28 -9.37
C ALA A 131 -2.19 -4.31 -10.14
N ILE A 132 -1.87 -3.13 -9.59
CA ILE A 132 -0.90 -2.19 -10.19
C ILE A 132 0.49 -2.83 -10.24
N THR A 133 0.95 -3.45 -9.16
CA THR A 133 2.24 -4.16 -9.12
C THR A 133 2.31 -5.24 -10.21
N TYR A 134 1.24 -6.00 -10.41
CA TYR A 134 1.18 -6.98 -11.49
C TYR A 134 1.15 -6.32 -12.88
N PHE A 135 0.34 -5.27 -13.07
CA PHE A 135 0.21 -4.54 -14.33
C PHE A 135 1.53 -3.88 -14.79
N LEU A 136 2.35 -3.42 -13.85
CA LEU A 136 3.62 -2.78 -14.17
C LEU A 136 4.71 -3.77 -14.61
N ARG A 137 4.51 -5.09 -14.44
CA ARG A 137 5.48 -6.10 -14.91
C ARG A 137 5.71 -6.04 -16.44
N PRO A 138 6.96 -6.29 -16.90
CA PRO A 138 7.25 -6.36 -18.32
C PRO A 138 6.56 -7.58 -18.95
N ASN A 139 6.16 -7.45 -20.22
CA ASN A 139 5.66 -8.55 -21.07
C ASN A 139 4.42 -9.30 -20.55
N LEU A 140 3.32 -8.58 -20.33
CA LEU A 140 2.02 -9.18 -20.03
C LEU A 140 1.30 -9.62 -21.30
N GLN A 141 0.58 -10.74 -21.23
CA GLN A 141 -0.36 -11.13 -22.28
C GLN A 141 -1.52 -10.13 -22.35
N SER A 142 -2.00 -9.81 -23.56
CA SER A 142 -3.04 -8.78 -23.77
C SER A 142 -4.34 -9.03 -23.00
N LEU A 143 -4.73 -10.29 -22.79
CA LEU A 143 -5.91 -10.63 -21.98
C LEU A 143 -5.67 -10.32 -20.50
N SER A 144 -4.54 -10.79 -19.96
CA SER A 144 -4.14 -10.55 -18.57
C SER A 144 -4.00 -9.05 -18.28
N GLU A 145 -3.47 -8.28 -19.23
CA GLU A 145 -3.38 -6.83 -19.14
C GLU A 145 -4.78 -6.18 -19.00
N ARG A 146 -5.74 -6.56 -19.85
CA ARG A 146 -7.12 -6.04 -19.79
C ARG A 146 -7.84 -6.43 -18.50
N LEU A 147 -7.70 -7.68 -18.06
CA LEU A 147 -8.28 -8.14 -16.80
C LEU A 147 -7.68 -7.41 -15.60
N THR A 148 -6.37 -7.14 -15.63
CA THR A 148 -5.71 -6.39 -14.56
C THR A 148 -6.13 -4.93 -14.55
N LEU A 149 -6.26 -4.28 -15.71
CA LEU A 149 -6.80 -2.92 -15.81
C LEU A 149 -8.24 -2.84 -15.28
N LEU A 150 -9.07 -3.85 -15.58
CA LEU A 150 -10.41 -3.95 -15.03
C LEU A 150 -10.39 -4.10 -13.50
N ALA A 151 -9.50 -4.94 -12.97
CA ALA A 151 -9.31 -5.10 -11.53
C ALA A 151 -8.86 -3.80 -10.86
N ILE A 152 -7.93 -3.05 -11.47
CA ILE A 152 -7.48 -1.73 -10.99
C ILE A 152 -8.65 -0.74 -11.01
N PHE A 153 -9.46 -0.72 -12.07
CA PHE A 153 -10.62 0.16 -12.15
C PHE A 153 -11.66 -0.15 -11.08
N ILE A 154 -12.07 -1.42 -10.95
CA ILE A 154 -13.08 -1.84 -9.96
C ILE A 154 -12.60 -1.58 -8.53
N SER A 155 -11.36 -1.94 -8.22
CA SER A 155 -10.79 -1.73 -6.88
C SER A 155 -10.64 -0.25 -6.54
N THR A 156 -10.18 0.58 -7.49
CA THR A 156 -10.11 2.05 -7.32
C THR A 156 -11.50 2.64 -7.09
N PHE A 157 -12.48 2.22 -7.88
CA PHE A 157 -13.85 2.69 -7.77
C PHE A 157 -14.46 2.34 -6.40
N LEU A 158 -14.36 1.08 -5.95
CA LEU A 158 -14.89 0.64 -4.66
C LEU A 158 -14.15 1.29 -3.48
N PHE A 159 -12.84 1.46 -3.58
CA PHE A 159 -12.04 2.21 -2.61
C PHE A 159 -12.54 3.65 -2.47
N SER A 160 -12.71 4.35 -3.59
CA SER A 160 -13.17 5.75 -3.59
C SER A 160 -14.62 5.91 -3.19
N LEU A 161 -15.48 4.91 -3.47
CA LEU A 161 -16.88 4.92 -3.07
C LEU A 161 -17.03 4.78 -1.55
N THR A 162 -16.22 3.90 -0.94
CA THR A 162 -16.35 3.53 0.47
C THR A 162 -15.70 4.54 1.43
N TRP A 163 -14.73 5.33 0.98
CA TRP A 163 -13.99 6.25 1.86
C TRP A 163 -13.87 7.67 1.32
N GLN A 164 -14.25 8.65 2.13
CA GLN A 164 -14.35 10.06 1.74
C GLN A 164 -12.99 10.73 1.48
N PHE A 165 -11.94 10.31 2.20
CA PHE A 165 -10.61 10.92 2.11
C PHE A 165 -9.68 10.20 1.12
N ASN A 166 -10.23 9.33 0.28
CA ASN A 166 -9.49 8.56 -0.72
C ASN A 166 -8.60 9.44 -1.62
N GLN A 167 -9.05 10.65 -1.94
CA GLN A 167 -8.38 11.60 -2.83
C GLN A 167 -6.95 11.94 -2.40
N PHE A 168 -6.65 11.95 -1.10
CA PHE A 168 -5.30 12.23 -0.60
C PHE A 168 -4.36 11.05 -0.84
N MET A 169 -4.85 9.83 -0.62
CA MET A 169 -4.05 8.63 -0.87
C MET A 169 -3.78 8.44 -2.36
N MET A 170 -4.82 8.68 -3.17
CA MET A 170 -4.70 8.62 -4.62
C MET A 170 -3.84 9.75 -5.18
N LEU A 171 -3.80 10.94 -4.56
CA LEU A 171 -2.85 12.01 -4.91
C LEU A 171 -1.41 11.60 -4.62
N MET A 172 -1.13 10.98 -3.47
CA MET A 172 0.21 10.46 -3.18
C MET A 172 0.63 9.42 -4.22
N GLN A 173 -0.28 8.51 -4.59
CA GLN A 173 -0.03 7.54 -5.65
C GLN A 173 0.21 8.23 -7.00
N ALA A 174 -0.56 9.25 -7.36
CA ALA A 174 -0.40 10.02 -8.60
C ALA A 174 0.94 10.76 -8.66
N VAL A 175 1.38 11.36 -7.55
CA VAL A 175 2.69 12.01 -7.45
C VAL A 175 3.82 11.00 -7.64
N VAL A 176 3.73 9.83 -7.01
CA VAL A 176 4.72 8.75 -7.20
C VAL A 176 4.73 8.29 -8.66
N LEU A 177 3.56 8.08 -9.27
CA LEU A 177 3.45 7.73 -10.69
C LEU A 177 4.06 8.81 -11.58
N PHE A 178 3.87 10.09 -11.25
CA PHE A 178 4.41 11.21 -12.03
C PHE A 178 5.93 11.27 -11.96
N ILE A 179 6.52 11.04 -10.78
CA ILE A 179 7.97 10.96 -10.62
C ILE A 179 8.52 9.80 -11.44
N LEU A 180 7.91 8.61 -11.33
CA LEU A 180 8.38 7.41 -12.05
C LEU A 180 8.23 7.53 -13.57
N ASP A 181 7.14 8.16 -14.04
CA ASP A 181 6.90 8.47 -15.45
C ASP A 181 7.88 9.52 -15.97
N SER A 182 8.20 10.55 -15.17
CA SER A 182 9.18 11.60 -15.54
C SER A 182 10.62 11.10 -15.59
N LEU A 183 10.94 10.03 -14.88
CA LEU A 183 12.28 9.40 -14.87
C LEU A 183 12.44 8.29 -15.93
N ASP A 184 11.44 8.10 -16.81
CA ASP A 184 11.36 7.01 -17.79
C ASP A 184 11.52 5.61 -17.17
N MET A 185 11.13 5.45 -15.90
CA MET A 185 11.17 4.16 -15.19
C MET A 185 9.92 3.32 -15.45
N LEU A 186 8.89 3.91 -16.05
CA LEU A 186 7.62 3.26 -16.38
C LEU A 186 7.27 3.47 -17.85
N PRO A 187 6.65 2.48 -18.52
CA PRO A 187 6.10 2.70 -19.86
C PRO A 187 5.00 3.78 -19.85
N ALA A 188 5.23 4.84 -20.61
CA ALA A 188 4.32 5.97 -20.83
C ALA A 188 2.84 5.59 -21.04
N VAL A 189 2.59 4.52 -21.79
CA VAL A 189 1.22 4.02 -22.07
C VAL A 189 0.56 3.50 -20.80
N LYS A 190 1.28 2.73 -20.00
CA LYS A 190 0.78 2.17 -18.73
C LYS A 190 0.47 3.28 -17.73
N ALA A 191 1.35 4.27 -17.60
CA ALA A 191 1.11 5.44 -16.74
C ALA A 191 -0.15 6.21 -17.17
N THR A 192 -0.33 6.44 -18.48
CA THR A 192 -1.50 7.13 -19.03
C THR A 192 -2.82 6.40 -18.68
N TRP A 193 -2.84 5.07 -18.76
CA TRP A 193 -3.99 4.27 -18.34
C TRP A 193 -4.31 4.42 -16.85
N LEU A 194 -3.29 4.41 -15.99
CA LEU A 194 -3.48 4.58 -14.55
C LEU A 194 -4.09 5.95 -14.20
N TYR A 195 -3.58 7.05 -14.76
CA TYR A 195 -4.18 8.38 -14.56
C TYR A 195 -5.63 8.44 -15.05
N GLY A 196 -5.89 7.85 -16.22
CA GLY A 196 -7.24 7.79 -16.80
C GLY A 196 -8.21 7.02 -15.89
N ILE A 197 -7.79 5.88 -15.34
CA ILE A 197 -8.60 5.10 -14.39
C ILE A 197 -8.90 5.89 -13.13
N GLN A 198 -7.91 6.58 -12.55
CA GLN A 198 -8.13 7.39 -11.35
C GLN A 198 -9.15 8.51 -11.57
N ILE A 199 -9.03 9.26 -12.67
CA ILE A 199 -9.98 10.33 -13.02
C ILE A 199 -11.38 9.75 -13.25
N THR A 200 -11.50 8.77 -14.15
CA THR A 200 -12.80 8.20 -14.53
C THR A 200 -13.52 7.54 -13.36
N GLY A 201 -12.79 6.82 -12.50
CA GLY A 201 -13.32 6.23 -11.27
C GLY A 201 -13.86 7.30 -10.31
N LEU A 202 -13.12 8.40 -10.11
CA LEU A 202 -13.57 9.49 -9.23
C LEU A 202 -14.75 10.27 -9.78
N LEU A 203 -14.78 10.52 -11.09
CA LEU A 203 -15.94 11.15 -11.72
C LEU A 203 -17.19 10.29 -11.59
N LEU A 204 -17.07 8.97 -11.74
CA LEU A 204 -18.17 8.04 -11.53
C LEU A 204 -18.66 8.05 -10.06
N VAL A 205 -17.74 8.04 -9.10
CA VAL A 205 -18.08 8.18 -7.67
C VAL A 205 -18.74 9.53 -7.39
N CYS A 206 -18.27 10.61 -8.02
CA CYS A 206 -18.87 11.95 -7.89
C CYS A 206 -20.34 11.95 -8.33
N VAL A 207 -20.65 11.30 -9.46
CA VAL A 207 -22.04 11.14 -9.94
C VAL A 207 -22.88 10.33 -8.94
N LEU A 208 -22.37 9.20 -8.45
CA LEU A 208 -23.10 8.36 -7.49
C LEU A 208 -23.28 9.01 -6.10
N GLN A 209 -22.41 9.94 -5.75
CA GLN A 209 -22.48 10.73 -4.51
C GLN A 209 -23.18 12.08 -4.72
N PHE A 210 -24.00 12.23 -5.76
CA PHE A 210 -24.80 13.43 -6.03
C PHE A 210 -23.95 14.72 -6.16
N PHE A 211 -22.88 14.66 -6.96
CA PHE A 211 -21.99 15.78 -7.26
C PHE A 211 -21.30 16.37 -6.02
N ASN A 212 -20.68 15.51 -5.23
CA ASN A 212 -19.90 15.91 -4.06
C ASN A 212 -18.78 16.90 -4.44
N SER A 213 -18.89 18.14 -3.95
CA SER A 213 -17.95 19.23 -4.25
C SER A 213 -16.53 18.94 -3.79
N MET A 214 -16.35 18.12 -2.75
CA MET A 214 -15.03 17.72 -2.26
C MET A 214 -14.25 16.92 -3.31
N ILE A 215 -14.93 16.05 -4.06
CA ILE A 215 -14.29 15.23 -5.11
C ILE A 215 -13.99 16.09 -6.33
N LEU A 216 -14.94 16.93 -6.74
CA LEU A 216 -14.78 17.78 -7.93
C LEU A 216 -13.67 18.81 -7.75
N GLY A 217 -13.56 19.40 -6.56
CA GLY A 217 -12.48 20.32 -6.17
C GLY A 217 -11.18 19.64 -5.73
N SER A 218 -11.04 18.32 -5.93
CA SER A 218 -9.87 17.59 -5.47
C SER A 218 -8.60 18.01 -6.23
N LEU A 219 -7.50 18.15 -5.48
CA LEU A 219 -6.17 18.35 -6.06
C LEU A 219 -5.77 17.19 -6.98
N LEU A 220 -6.32 16.00 -6.75
CA LEU A 220 -6.05 14.82 -7.56
C LEU A 220 -6.61 14.93 -8.99
N ILE A 221 -7.87 15.34 -9.16
CA ILE A 221 -8.46 15.48 -10.50
C ILE A 221 -7.70 16.56 -11.28
N SER A 222 -7.45 17.71 -10.65
CA SER A 222 -6.71 18.79 -11.29
C SER A 222 -5.26 18.39 -11.61
N PHE A 223 -4.55 17.70 -10.71
CA PHE A 223 -3.20 17.20 -10.96
C PHE A 223 -3.16 16.21 -12.12
N ASN A 224 -3.97 15.14 -12.09
CA ASN A 224 -3.99 14.12 -13.14
C ASN A 224 -4.42 14.70 -14.50
N LEU A 225 -5.41 15.60 -14.50
CA LEU A 225 -5.85 16.28 -15.72
C LEU A 225 -4.73 17.15 -16.29
N SER A 226 -3.99 17.87 -15.45
CA SER A 226 -2.84 18.68 -15.86
C SER A 226 -1.74 17.82 -16.49
N VAL A 227 -1.40 16.67 -15.87
CA VAL A 227 -0.41 15.72 -16.42
C VAL A 227 -0.87 15.20 -17.80
N LEU A 228 -2.13 14.79 -17.95
CA LEU A 228 -2.65 14.28 -19.22
C LEU A 228 -2.70 15.36 -20.31
N ILE A 229 -3.08 16.59 -19.97
CA ILE A 229 -3.08 17.73 -20.88
C ILE A 229 -1.64 18.04 -21.33
N ALA A 230 -0.69 18.12 -20.39
CA ALA A 230 0.72 18.36 -20.70
C ALA A 230 1.24 17.31 -21.69
N ARG A 231 0.99 16.02 -21.44
CA ARG A 231 1.39 14.92 -22.35
C ARG A 231 0.76 15.03 -23.73
N LYS A 232 -0.53 15.37 -23.81
CA LYS A 232 -1.20 15.57 -25.11
C LYS A 232 -0.63 16.76 -25.87
N LEU A 233 -0.41 17.88 -25.19
CA LEU A 233 0.17 19.08 -25.79
C LEU A 233 1.59 18.82 -26.31
N GLN A 234 2.43 18.13 -25.52
CA GLN A 234 3.77 17.71 -25.94
C GLN A 234 3.72 16.88 -27.23
N LYS A 235 2.80 15.91 -27.29
CA LYS A 235 2.61 15.07 -28.47
C LYS A 235 2.11 15.85 -29.69
N ILE A 236 1.19 16.80 -29.51
CA ILE A 236 0.62 17.63 -30.59
C ILE A 236 1.69 18.57 -31.16
N LEU A 237 2.48 19.19 -30.28
CA LEU A 237 3.49 20.16 -30.65
C LEU A 237 4.80 19.51 -31.13
N ASN A 238 4.88 18.16 -31.17
CA ASN A 238 6.11 17.40 -31.36
C ASN A 238 7.26 17.89 -30.46
N LEU A 239 6.91 18.49 -29.31
CA LEU A 239 7.87 18.88 -28.32
C LEU A 239 8.28 17.60 -27.60
N LYS A 240 9.51 17.17 -27.86
CA LYS A 240 10.23 16.27 -26.96
C LYS A 240 10.48 17.07 -25.67
N SER A 241 9.46 17.14 -24.81
CA SER A 241 9.47 17.98 -23.61
C SER A 241 10.71 17.68 -22.78
N ASP A 242 11.50 18.71 -22.48
CA ASP A 242 12.50 18.83 -21.41
C ASP A 242 13.16 17.53 -20.93
N GLU A 243 13.49 16.64 -21.89
CA GLU A 243 14.35 15.49 -21.67
C GLU A 243 15.64 16.01 -21.03
N HIS A 244 16.08 17.22 -21.37
CA HIS A 244 17.27 17.85 -20.79
C HIS A 244 17.27 17.96 -19.27
N ILE A 245 16.20 18.40 -18.58
CA ILE A 245 16.25 18.59 -17.11
C ILE A 245 16.24 17.24 -16.39
N PHE A 246 15.34 16.34 -16.78
CA PHE A 246 15.24 15.02 -16.14
C PHE A 246 16.41 14.12 -16.51
N LYS A 247 16.91 14.18 -17.76
CA LYS A 247 18.16 13.53 -18.14
C LYS A 247 19.36 14.14 -17.47
N PHE A 248 19.41 15.47 -17.31
CA PHE A 248 20.45 16.12 -16.53
C PHE A 248 20.42 15.65 -15.07
N LEU A 249 19.25 15.60 -14.42
CA LEU A 249 19.12 15.05 -13.07
C LEU A 249 19.55 13.56 -13.03
N LYS A 250 19.12 12.75 -14.00
CA LYS A 250 19.51 11.35 -14.13
C LYS A 250 21.02 11.19 -14.28
N ALA A 251 21.66 12.03 -15.09
CA ALA A 251 23.10 12.05 -15.31
C ALA A 251 23.86 12.55 -14.07
N LYS A 252 23.37 13.62 -13.42
CA LYS A 252 23.94 14.20 -12.20
C LYS A 252 23.93 13.23 -11.03
N PHE A 253 22.87 12.45 -10.87
CA PHE A 253 22.76 11.44 -9.82
C PHE A 253 23.20 10.03 -10.25
N GLY A 254 23.71 9.86 -11.48
CA GLY A 254 24.25 8.60 -11.98
C GLY A 254 23.21 7.51 -12.27
N PHE A 255 21.91 7.84 -12.37
CA PHE A 255 20.81 6.89 -12.60
C PHE A 255 20.67 6.43 -14.07
N GLY A 256 21.74 6.47 -14.86
CA GLY A 256 21.81 5.95 -16.23
C GLY A 256 22.80 6.70 -17.10
N ALA A 257 23.39 6.00 -18.08
CA ALA A 257 24.32 6.60 -19.04
C ALA A 257 23.56 7.46 -20.06
N THR A 258 23.52 8.77 -19.86
CA THR A 258 23.02 9.70 -20.87
C THR A 258 24.14 10.01 -21.86
N ARG A 259 24.02 9.53 -23.11
CA ARG A 259 24.93 9.87 -24.21
C ARG A 259 24.64 11.24 -24.84
N ASP A 260 23.72 12.01 -24.24
CA ASP A 260 23.28 13.29 -24.77
C ASP A 260 24.32 14.38 -24.47
N PHE A 261 24.77 15.04 -25.53
CA PHE A 261 25.80 16.08 -25.47
C PHE A 261 25.38 17.25 -24.57
N ASP A 262 24.12 17.70 -24.66
CA ASP A 262 23.63 18.85 -23.89
C ASP A 262 23.62 18.60 -22.38
N ALA A 263 23.26 17.39 -21.95
CA ALA A 263 23.30 17.02 -20.53
C ALA A 263 24.74 16.96 -20.00
N ASN A 264 25.67 16.44 -20.81
CA ASN A 264 27.10 16.43 -20.47
C ASN A 264 27.70 17.84 -20.48
N LEU A 265 27.24 18.73 -21.37
CA LEU A 265 27.64 20.14 -21.39
C LEU A 265 27.28 20.83 -20.08
N TYR A 266 26.05 20.64 -19.57
CA TYR A 266 25.65 21.18 -18.27
C TYR A 266 26.42 20.57 -17.10
N LEU A 267 26.80 19.29 -17.17
CA LEU A 267 27.62 18.65 -16.14
C LEU A 267 29.06 19.16 -16.12
N CYS A 268 29.58 19.62 -17.26
CA CYS A 268 30.89 20.26 -17.37
C CYS A 268 30.90 21.71 -16.89
N GLU A 269 29.73 22.36 -16.77
CA GLU A 269 29.62 23.72 -16.27
C GLU A 269 29.76 23.76 -14.74
N GLU A 270 30.71 24.54 -14.20
CA GLU A 270 31.01 24.58 -12.76
C GLU A 270 29.80 24.97 -11.91
N ALA A 271 28.88 25.79 -12.43
CA ALA A 271 27.67 26.21 -11.74
C ALA A 271 26.71 25.05 -11.40
N PHE A 272 26.75 23.97 -12.18
CA PHE A 272 25.89 22.80 -12.03
C PHE A 272 26.61 21.59 -11.43
N GLY A 273 27.92 21.68 -11.23
CA GLY A 273 28.75 20.71 -10.54
C GLY A 273 28.40 20.54 -9.06
N LEU A 274 29.06 19.59 -8.40
CA LEU A 274 29.01 19.48 -6.95
C LEU A 274 29.78 20.64 -6.34
N LEU A 275 29.29 21.18 -5.21
CA LEU A 275 30.01 22.22 -4.48
C LEU A 275 31.42 21.70 -4.10
N PRO A 276 32.50 22.44 -4.40
CA PRO A 276 33.85 21.98 -4.11
C PRO A 276 34.10 21.96 -2.59
N PHE A 277 34.91 20.99 -2.13
CA PHE A 277 35.23 20.80 -0.71
C PHE A 277 35.85 22.05 -0.05
N ASN A 278 36.62 22.84 -0.80
CA ASN A 278 37.22 24.09 -0.33
C ASN A 278 36.16 25.13 0.09
N THR A 279 34.96 25.09 -0.48
CA THR A 279 33.86 25.98 -0.07
C THR A 279 33.36 25.60 1.31
N PHE A 280 33.26 24.29 1.62
CA PHE A 280 32.88 23.83 2.95
C PHE A 280 33.96 24.15 3.99
N GLU A 281 35.24 24.07 3.63
CA GLU A 281 36.36 24.47 4.49
C GLU A 281 36.28 25.97 4.86
N ARG A 282 36.17 26.85 3.86
CA ARG A 282 36.01 28.31 4.06
C ARG A 282 34.76 28.67 4.89
N LEU A 283 33.65 27.96 4.71
CA LEU A 283 32.43 28.15 5.50
C LEU A 283 32.55 27.57 6.91
N SER A 284 33.42 26.58 7.12
CA SER A 284 33.73 26.01 8.43
C SER A 284 34.62 26.95 9.25
N ASP A 285 35.59 27.61 8.59
CA ASP A 285 36.47 28.61 9.23
C ASP A 285 35.70 29.79 9.82
N THR A 286 34.61 30.19 9.16
CA THR A 286 33.71 31.27 9.63
C THR A 286 32.67 30.79 10.64
N LEU A 287 32.71 29.52 11.08
CA LEU A 287 31.73 28.83 11.92
C LEU A 287 30.29 28.75 11.34
N LEU A 288 30.04 29.38 10.19
CA LEU A 288 28.73 29.44 9.55
C LEU A 288 28.23 28.06 9.15
N PHE A 289 29.11 27.19 8.64
CA PHE A 289 28.74 25.83 8.25
C PHE A 289 28.24 25.01 9.44
N TYR A 290 28.94 25.06 10.58
CA TYR A 290 28.52 24.34 11.79
C TYR A 290 27.20 24.87 12.35
N ALA A 291 27.00 26.19 12.39
CA ALA A 291 25.75 26.80 12.83
C ALA A 291 24.58 26.44 11.89
N TYR A 292 24.81 26.46 10.57
CA TYR A 292 23.83 26.06 9.56
C TYR A 292 23.43 24.58 9.72
N ILE A 293 24.41 23.67 9.83
CA ILE A 293 24.15 22.23 10.02
C ILE A 293 23.42 21.99 11.34
N PHE A 294 23.78 22.69 12.42
CA PHE A 294 23.09 22.58 13.70
C PHE A 294 21.61 22.98 13.60
N VAL A 295 21.30 24.15 13.05
CA VAL A 295 19.91 24.61 12.87
C VAL A 295 19.15 23.72 11.88
N LEU A 296 19.77 23.31 10.78
CA LEU A 296 19.18 22.40 9.81
C LEU A 296 18.87 21.05 10.45
N SER A 297 19.78 20.51 11.26
CA SER A 297 19.56 19.24 11.96
C SER A 297 18.39 19.33 12.94
N ILE A 298 18.29 20.41 13.73
CA ILE A 298 17.17 20.61 14.66
C ILE A 298 15.86 20.75 13.91
N THR A 299 15.82 21.54 12.83
CA THR A 299 14.59 21.75 12.05
C THR A 299 14.15 20.48 11.34
N VAL A 300 15.08 19.71 10.76
CA VAL A 300 14.80 18.42 10.12
C VAL A 300 14.34 17.40 11.17
N ILE A 301 15.02 17.27 12.31
CA ILE A 301 14.62 16.35 13.39
C ILE A 301 13.24 16.74 13.92
N ALA A 302 12.98 18.01 14.18
CA ALA A 302 11.67 18.49 14.63
C ALA A 302 10.58 18.19 13.58
N ALA A 303 10.84 18.47 12.30
CA ALA A 303 9.92 18.17 11.21
C ALA A 303 9.65 16.66 11.09
N LEU A 304 10.68 15.82 11.20
CA LEU A 304 10.55 14.36 11.19
C LEU A 304 9.75 13.87 12.39
N VAL A 305 10.05 14.33 13.61
CA VAL A 305 9.31 13.96 14.82
C VAL A 305 7.84 14.36 14.71
N VAL A 306 7.57 15.59 14.28
CA VAL A 306 6.20 16.08 14.07
C VAL A 306 5.51 15.26 12.98
N ALA A 307 6.19 14.93 11.88
CA ALA A 307 5.65 14.07 10.83
C ALA A 307 5.30 12.68 11.39
N PHE A 308 6.23 12.02 12.09
CA PHE A 308 6.03 10.69 12.68
C PHE A 308 4.93 10.67 13.74
N GLN A 309 4.86 11.67 14.62
CA GLN A 309 3.81 11.79 15.63
C GLN A 309 2.44 12.06 14.99
N ASN A 310 2.40 12.80 13.88
CA ASN A 310 1.19 13.10 13.13
C ASN A 310 0.90 12.10 11.99
N LEU A 311 1.63 10.97 11.90
CA LEU A 311 1.26 9.84 11.03
C LEU A 311 -0.02 9.19 11.58
N ARG A 312 -1.14 9.89 11.41
CA ARG A 312 -2.48 9.47 11.80
C ARG A 312 -2.94 8.23 11.04
N MET A 313 -2.20 7.88 9.99
CA MET A 313 -2.43 6.77 9.06
C MET A 313 -1.69 5.49 9.46
N LYS A 314 -1.44 5.29 10.77
CA LYS A 314 -0.77 4.09 11.31
C LYS A 314 -1.29 2.79 10.72
N TYR A 315 -2.60 2.62 10.59
CA TYR A 315 -3.25 1.41 10.08
C TYR A 315 -3.02 1.19 8.58
N LEU A 316 -2.88 2.28 7.82
CA LEU A 316 -2.50 2.21 6.42
C LEU A 316 -1.01 1.89 6.28
N TRP A 317 -0.15 2.52 7.08
CA TRP A 317 1.30 2.37 6.95
C TRP A 317 1.80 1.00 7.44
N THR A 318 1.34 0.53 8.60
CA THR A 318 1.84 -0.68 9.26
C THR A 318 1.67 -1.94 8.40
N SER A 319 0.56 -2.05 7.66
CA SER A 319 0.33 -3.16 6.74
C SER A 319 1.29 -3.14 5.54
N HIS A 320 1.60 -1.96 4.99
CA HIS A 320 2.60 -1.82 3.93
C HIS A 320 4.01 -2.04 4.47
N MET A 321 4.31 -1.64 5.71
CA MET A 321 5.58 -2.00 6.36
C MET A 321 5.78 -3.51 6.41
N CYS A 322 4.74 -4.30 6.71
CA CYS A 322 4.83 -5.76 6.70
C CYS A 322 5.25 -6.30 5.32
N VAL A 323 4.70 -5.73 4.25
CA VAL A 323 5.03 -6.10 2.86
C VAL A 323 6.46 -5.68 2.48
N PHE A 324 6.85 -4.44 2.80
CA PHE A 324 8.19 -3.93 2.48
C PHE A 324 9.28 -4.64 3.26
N ALA A 325 9.06 -4.89 4.56
CA ALA A 325 10.01 -5.61 5.39
C ALA A 325 10.19 -7.05 4.91
N SER A 326 9.12 -7.72 4.49
CA SER A 326 9.24 -9.11 4.03
C SER A 326 9.89 -9.18 2.66
N PHE A 327 9.58 -8.24 1.77
CA PHE A 327 10.28 -8.06 0.50
C PHE A 327 11.78 -7.85 0.72
N GLY A 328 12.16 -6.96 1.64
CA GLY A 328 13.57 -6.68 1.94
C GLY A 328 14.35 -7.88 2.47
N LEU A 329 13.73 -8.73 3.31
CA LEU A 329 14.37 -9.93 3.83
C LEU A 329 14.42 -11.09 2.82
N CYS A 330 13.44 -11.19 1.93
CA CYS A 330 13.30 -12.32 1.03
C CYS A 330 13.76 -12.05 -0.42
N SER A 331 14.14 -10.82 -0.77
CA SER A 331 14.63 -10.48 -2.12
C SER A 331 16.11 -10.86 -2.27
N PRO A 332 16.44 -11.80 -3.18
CA PRO A 332 17.83 -12.15 -3.44
C PRO A 332 18.63 -10.98 -4.02
N GLU A 333 18.00 -10.10 -4.81
CA GLU A 333 18.68 -8.95 -5.44
C GLU A 333 19.16 -7.93 -4.39
N ILE A 334 18.36 -7.70 -3.34
CA ILE A 334 18.73 -6.81 -2.24
C ILE A 334 19.92 -7.38 -1.47
N TRP A 335 19.89 -8.67 -1.14
CA TRP A 335 21.00 -9.32 -0.46
C TRP A 335 22.27 -9.35 -1.31
N GLU A 336 22.16 -9.55 -2.63
CA GLU A 336 23.30 -9.48 -3.53
C GLU A 336 23.94 -8.09 -3.52
N LEU A 337 23.12 -7.03 -3.59
CA LEU A 337 23.59 -5.65 -3.54
C LEU A 337 24.25 -5.31 -2.18
N LEU A 338 23.65 -5.74 -1.07
CA LEU A 338 24.21 -5.57 0.26
C LEU A 338 25.52 -6.33 0.44
N LEU A 339 25.61 -7.59 -0.02
CA LEU A 339 26.83 -8.39 0.07
C LEU A 339 27.96 -7.83 -0.81
N LYS A 340 27.63 -7.25 -1.97
CA LYS A 340 28.60 -6.51 -2.80
C LYS A 340 29.11 -5.25 -2.08
N LEU A 341 28.22 -4.49 -1.45
CA LEU A 341 28.58 -3.29 -0.66
C LEU A 341 29.47 -3.64 0.54
N VAL A 342 29.25 -4.79 1.18
CA VAL A 342 30.04 -5.26 2.33
C VAL A 342 31.27 -6.10 1.91
N HIS A 343 31.58 -6.19 0.59
CA HIS A 343 32.70 -6.99 0.04
C HIS A 343 32.69 -8.49 0.44
N LEU A 344 31.54 -9.02 0.87
CA LEU A 344 31.37 -10.42 1.27
C LEU A 344 30.83 -11.31 0.14
N TYR A 345 30.67 -10.76 -1.07
CA TYR A 345 30.11 -11.49 -2.21
C TYR A 345 31.09 -12.56 -2.74
N ASN A 346 30.83 -13.83 -2.40
CA ASN A 346 31.48 -14.99 -3.02
C ASN A 346 30.46 -15.77 -3.86
N PRO A 347 30.46 -15.62 -5.20
CA PRO A 347 29.44 -16.22 -6.08
C PRO A 347 29.35 -17.74 -5.98
N LYS A 348 30.45 -18.42 -5.59
CA LYS A 348 30.49 -19.89 -5.42
C LYS A 348 29.53 -20.43 -4.35
N ARG A 349 29.12 -19.61 -3.37
CA ARG A 349 28.28 -20.08 -2.26
C ARG A 349 26.78 -19.99 -2.54
N PHE A 350 26.35 -19.10 -3.43
CA PHE A 350 24.94 -18.75 -3.60
C PHE A 350 24.31 -19.33 -4.89
N TRP A 351 25.06 -19.47 -5.99
CA TRP A 351 24.56 -20.06 -7.24
C TRP A 351 25.47 -21.19 -7.74
N PRO A 352 25.43 -22.38 -7.10
CA PRO A 352 26.23 -23.53 -7.54
C PRO A 352 25.91 -23.96 -8.99
N GLY A 353 24.62 -23.98 -9.37
CA GLY A 353 24.21 -24.44 -10.71
C GLY A 353 24.66 -23.55 -11.88
N MET A 354 24.80 -22.23 -11.67
CA MET A 354 25.32 -21.34 -12.71
C MET A 354 26.82 -21.56 -12.95
N MET A 355 27.57 -21.99 -11.92
CA MET A 355 28.98 -22.33 -12.07
C MET A 355 29.17 -23.69 -12.75
N ASP A 356 28.24 -24.63 -12.58
CA ASP A 356 28.22 -25.88 -13.34
C ASP A 356 27.94 -25.61 -14.84
N GLU A 357 26.96 -24.76 -15.18
CA GLU A 357 26.73 -24.30 -16.56
C GLU A 357 27.93 -23.51 -17.14
N LEU A 358 28.59 -22.67 -16.35
CA LEU A 358 29.83 -22.00 -16.76
C LEU A 358 31.03 -22.95 -16.91
N SER A 359 31.01 -24.08 -16.19
CA SER A 359 32.03 -25.12 -16.34
C SER A 359 31.81 -25.95 -17.61
N GLU A 360 30.55 -26.15 -18.02
CA GLU A 360 30.21 -26.72 -19.33
C GLU A 360 30.57 -25.76 -20.47
N LEU A 361 30.40 -24.45 -20.31
CA LEU A 361 30.89 -23.44 -21.26
C LEU A 361 32.42 -23.44 -21.42
N ARG A 362 33.17 -24.04 -20.48
CA ARG A 362 34.61 -24.25 -20.60
C ARG A 362 34.97 -25.32 -21.64
N GLU A 363 34.02 -26.16 -22.07
CA GLU A 363 34.22 -27.06 -23.22
C GLU A 363 34.24 -26.31 -24.56
N PHE A 364 33.76 -25.06 -24.62
CA PHE A 364 33.89 -24.14 -25.76
C PHE A 364 35.15 -23.25 -25.67
N TYR A 365 36.12 -23.63 -24.85
CA TYR A 365 37.41 -22.94 -24.76
C TYR A 365 38.27 -23.29 -25.99
N ASP A 366 38.13 -22.51 -27.05
CA ASP A 366 39.02 -22.56 -28.20
C ASP A 366 40.30 -21.75 -27.90
N PRO A 367 41.46 -22.41 -27.71
CA PRO A 367 42.70 -21.75 -27.30
C PRO A 367 43.16 -20.68 -28.30
N ASP A 368 42.89 -20.87 -29.59
CA ASP A 368 43.29 -19.95 -30.66
C ASP A 368 42.54 -18.61 -30.56
N THR A 369 41.25 -18.65 -30.20
CA THR A 369 40.42 -17.45 -29.98
C THR A 369 40.90 -16.64 -28.77
N VAL A 370 41.33 -17.33 -27.70
CA VAL A 370 41.85 -16.69 -26.48
C VAL A 370 43.24 -16.07 -26.71
N GLU A 371 44.08 -16.73 -27.50
CA GLU A 371 45.38 -16.19 -27.92
C GLU A 371 45.20 -14.92 -28.76
N LEU A 372 44.24 -14.93 -29.70
CA LEU A 372 43.90 -13.76 -30.51
C LEU A 372 43.40 -12.58 -29.66
N MET A 373 42.55 -12.83 -28.65
CA MET A 373 42.07 -11.81 -27.73
C MET A 373 43.17 -11.21 -26.85
N ASN A 374 44.16 -12.03 -26.46
CA ASN A 374 45.34 -11.54 -25.72
C ASN A 374 46.32 -10.78 -26.62
N TRP A 375 46.36 -11.08 -27.91
CA TRP A 375 47.18 -10.36 -28.89
C TRP A 375 46.60 -8.99 -29.29
N ILE A 376 45.27 -8.83 -29.22
CA ILE A 376 44.57 -7.56 -29.53
C ILE A 376 44.61 -6.56 -28.35
N LYS A 377 44.96 -7.00 -27.14
CA LYS A 377 45.27 -6.12 -26.01
C LYS A 377 46.65 -5.50 -26.16
#